data_AF-A0A1W1EJ76-F1
#
_entry.id   AF-A0A1W1EJ76-F1
#
_cell.length_a   1.000
_cell.length_b   1.000
_cell.length_c   1.000
_cell.angle_alpha   90.00
_cell.angle_beta   90.00
_cell.angle_gamma   90.00
#
_symmetry.space_group_name_H-M   'P 1'
#
loop_
_entity.id
_entity.type
_entity.pdbx_description
1 polymer ?
#
loop_
_entity_poly.entity_id
_entity_poly.type
_entity_poly.pdbx_seq_one_letter_code
_entity_poly.pdbx_strand_id
1 'polypeptide(L)'
;MWSGYSDEVKASPLILRPPGAIKESDFLTACIKCGLCAEACRNRDTNIDRESGEAKEGTLKMAKGGDHKLIGTPFFTPTEVPCYMCDDIPCVPVCPSEALDIKTLLNKDKELDINRARMGLAVVHKESCIAFWGIQCDACYRACPLLDKAITIEYQENDRTGKHAFLLPIVHDDVCTGCGLCEKACVTEKPAIFVLPNDVAKGKAGDHYIKGWDKNDDKRVKNAKAEETTTELSKQSSSDYLNSGDLY
;
A
#
# COMPACT_ATOMS: atom_id res chain seq x y z
N MET A 1 -30.79 -19.12 -5.32
CA MET A 1 -30.72 -17.72 -4.84
C MET A 1 -29.54 -17.41 -3.92
N TRP A 2 -28.64 -18.37 -3.61
CA TRP A 2 -27.49 -18.14 -2.72
C TRP A 2 -26.13 -18.21 -3.43
N SER A 3 -26.09 -18.54 -4.73
CA SER A 3 -24.83 -18.68 -5.49
C SER A 3 -24.29 -17.34 -6.00
N GLY A 4 -25.16 -16.37 -6.31
CA GLY A 4 -24.73 -15.06 -6.85
C GLY A 4 -24.05 -14.16 -5.82
N TYR A 5 -24.30 -14.37 -4.53
CA TYR A 5 -23.67 -13.61 -3.45
C TYR A 5 -22.23 -14.09 -3.14
N SER A 6 -21.84 -15.26 -3.64
CA SER A 6 -20.54 -15.86 -3.32
C SER A 6 -19.43 -15.38 -4.26
N ASP A 7 -19.77 -14.99 -5.50
CA ASP A 7 -18.78 -14.57 -6.50
C ASP A 7 -18.42 -13.07 -6.39
N GLU A 8 -19.36 -12.25 -5.90
CA GLU A 8 -19.14 -10.80 -5.65
C GLU A 8 -18.43 -10.51 -4.31
N VAL A 9 -18.23 -11.54 -3.47
CA VAL A 9 -17.47 -11.46 -2.20
C VAL A 9 -15.99 -11.79 -2.42
N LYS A 10 -15.51 -11.76 -3.66
CA LYS A 10 -14.07 -11.62 -3.90
C LYS A 10 -13.60 -10.31 -3.27
N ALA A 11 -12.49 -10.38 -2.52
CA ALA A 11 -11.84 -9.25 -1.89
C ALA A 11 -11.89 -8.04 -2.84
N SER A 12 -12.55 -6.95 -2.44
CA SER A 12 -12.50 -5.74 -3.25
C SER A 12 -11.04 -5.32 -3.28
N PRO A 13 -10.39 -5.34 -4.46
CA PRO A 13 -8.93 -5.35 -4.57
C PRO A 13 -8.29 -4.05 -4.07
N LEU A 14 -9.09 -3.02 -3.85
CA LEU A 14 -8.66 -1.69 -3.45
C LEU A 14 -9.01 -1.36 -1.99
N ILE A 15 -9.34 -2.36 -1.16
CA ILE A 15 -9.63 -2.13 0.28
C ILE A 15 -8.32 -1.90 1.05
N LEU A 16 -8.28 -0.80 1.81
CA LEU A 16 -7.25 -0.57 2.82
C LEU A 16 -7.71 -1.08 4.19
N ARG A 17 -6.88 -1.91 4.81
CA ARG A 17 -7.13 -2.54 6.12
C ARG A 17 -6.42 -1.80 7.25
N PRO A 18 -6.88 -1.94 8.51
CA PRO A 18 -6.21 -1.33 9.66
C PRO A 18 -4.74 -1.74 9.80
N PRO A 19 -3.94 -1.03 10.62
CA PRO A 19 -2.59 -1.45 10.98
C PRO A 19 -2.57 -2.90 11.49
N GLY A 20 -1.52 -3.64 11.15
CA GLY A 20 -1.34 -5.02 11.60
C GLY A 20 -2.24 -6.06 10.94
N ALA A 21 -3.08 -5.69 9.96
CA ALA A 21 -3.86 -6.66 9.23
C ALA A 21 -2.97 -7.72 8.56
N ILE A 22 -3.32 -8.99 8.78
CA ILE A 22 -2.70 -10.11 8.06
C ILE A 22 -3.11 -10.07 6.58
N LYS A 23 -2.57 -10.99 5.76
CA LYS A 23 -2.89 -11.07 4.33
C LYS A 23 -4.41 -11.11 4.11
N GLU A 24 -4.90 -10.40 3.10
CA GLU A 24 -6.35 -10.20 2.89
C GLU A 24 -7.15 -11.51 2.88
N SER A 25 -6.67 -12.57 2.23
CA SER A 25 -7.34 -13.88 2.23
C SER A 25 -7.52 -14.47 3.64
N ASP A 26 -6.48 -14.35 4.46
CA ASP A 26 -6.45 -14.88 5.82
C ASP A 26 -7.25 -13.96 6.74
N PHE A 27 -7.16 -12.65 6.53
CA PHE A 27 -7.90 -11.62 7.25
C PHE A 27 -9.42 -11.81 7.13
N LEU A 28 -9.92 -12.05 5.91
CA LEU A 28 -11.34 -12.28 5.66
C LEU A 28 -11.87 -13.53 6.39
N THR A 29 -11.01 -14.51 6.65
CA THR A 29 -11.35 -15.74 7.38
C THR A 29 -11.23 -15.56 8.89
N ALA A 30 -10.17 -14.89 9.35
CA ALA A 30 -9.87 -14.70 10.77
C ALA A 30 -10.73 -13.62 11.43
N CYS A 31 -11.18 -12.61 10.68
CA CYS A 31 -11.96 -11.51 11.24
C CYS A 31 -13.37 -11.98 11.65
N ILE A 32 -13.63 -11.99 12.96
CA ILE A 32 -14.94 -12.36 13.52
C ILE A 32 -15.96 -11.22 13.50
N LYS A 33 -15.63 -10.09 12.86
CA LYS A 33 -16.55 -8.96 12.63
C LYS A 33 -17.11 -8.32 13.91
N CYS A 34 -16.35 -8.37 15.01
CA CYS A 34 -16.78 -7.88 16.32
C CYS A 34 -16.86 -6.33 16.43
N GLY A 35 -16.18 -5.59 15.54
CA GLY A 35 -16.20 -4.13 15.53
C GLY A 35 -15.32 -3.43 16.59
N LEU A 36 -14.70 -4.18 17.51
CA LEU A 36 -13.87 -3.64 18.59
C LEU A 36 -12.73 -2.73 18.10
N CYS A 37 -12.10 -3.08 16.98
CA CYS A 37 -11.06 -2.23 16.38
C CYS A 37 -11.58 -0.86 15.94
N ALA A 38 -12.80 -0.79 15.39
CA ALA A 38 -13.41 0.46 14.94
C ALA A 38 -13.85 1.32 16.12
N GLU A 39 -14.40 0.70 17.16
CA GLU A 39 -14.76 1.37 18.41
C GLU A 39 -13.53 1.96 19.11
N ALA A 40 -12.47 1.16 19.30
CA ALA A 40 -11.22 1.62 19.90
C ALA A 40 -10.56 2.73 19.07
N CYS A 41 -10.60 2.63 17.74
CA CYS A 41 -10.11 3.69 16.87
C CYS A 41 -10.89 4.99 17.04
N ARG A 42 -12.22 4.94 17.13
CA ARG A 42 -13.07 6.13 17.30
C ARG A 42 -12.90 6.77 18.68
N ASN A 43 -12.77 5.97 19.72
CA ASN A 43 -12.74 6.43 21.11
C ASN A 43 -11.33 6.71 21.63
N ARG A 44 -10.30 6.69 20.78
CA ARG A 44 -8.94 7.08 21.16
C ARG A 44 -8.90 8.54 21.65
N ASP A 45 -8.05 8.82 22.63
CA ASP A 45 -7.95 10.12 23.29
C ASP A 45 -7.66 11.27 22.32
N THR A 46 -6.93 10.98 21.23
CA THR A 46 -6.56 11.98 20.22
C THR A 46 -7.68 12.31 19.22
N ASN A 47 -8.82 11.61 19.26
CA ASN A 47 -9.92 11.79 18.31
C ASN A 47 -10.97 12.80 18.76
N ILE A 48 -10.54 13.91 19.34
CA ILE A 48 -11.40 14.98 19.85
C ILE A 48 -11.24 16.22 18.97
N ASP A 49 -12.35 16.89 18.67
CA ASP A 49 -12.35 18.20 18.05
C ASP A 49 -11.96 19.28 19.07
N ARG A 50 -10.99 20.11 18.70
CA ARG A 50 -10.43 21.11 19.60
C ARG A 50 -11.38 22.27 19.86
N GLU A 51 -12.32 22.52 18.95
CA GLU A 51 -13.28 23.62 19.05
C GLU A 51 -14.55 23.17 19.76
N SER A 52 -15.13 22.03 19.36
CA SER A 52 -16.37 21.52 19.97
C SER A 52 -16.17 20.66 21.21
N GLY A 53 -14.99 20.06 21.39
CA GLY A 53 -14.72 19.07 22.43
C GLY A 53 -15.37 17.70 22.17
N GLU A 54 -16.00 17.51 21.01
CA GLU A 54 -16.69 16.26 20.66
C GLU A 54 -15.79 15.28 19.90
N ALA A 55 -16.14 14.00 19.92
CA ALA A 55 -15.42 12.98 19.18
C ALA A 55 -15.61 13.15 17.66
N LYS A 56 -14.51 13.16 16.90
CA LYS A 56 -14.53 13.18 15.44
C LYS A 56 -14.97 11.85 14.86
N GLU A 57 -15.23 11.81 13.56
CA GLU A 57 -15.44 10.56 12.84
C GLU A 57 -14.22 9.63 12.98
N GLY A 58 -14.47 8.35 13.26
CA GLY A 58 -13.41 7.35 13.38
C GLY A 58 -12.83 6.99 12.01
N THR A 59 -11.52 6.76 11.96
CA THR A 59 -10.84 6.30 10.73
C THR A 59 -11.43 4.98 10.23
N LEU A 60 -11.63 4.02 11.13
CA LEU A 60 -12.10 2.69 10.78
C LEU A 60 -13.62 2.64 10.66
N LYS A 61 -14.09 2.17 9.51
CA LYS A 61 -15.49 1.91 9.19
C LYS A 61 -15.72 0.42 9.06
N MET A 62 -16.90 -0.05 9.48
CA MET A 62 -17.33 -1.43 9.27
C MET A 62 -18.11 -1.51 7.96
N ALA A 63 -17.71 -2.40 7.06
CA ALA A 63 -18.37 -2.60 5.78
C ALA A 63 -19.86 -2.97 5.96
N LYS A 64 -20.73 -2.26 5.26
CA LYS A 64 -22.19 -2.43 5.24
C LYS A 64 -22.63 -3.11 3.95
N GLY A 65 -23.88 -3.57 3.91
CA GLY A 65 -24.48 -4.08 2.68
C GLY A 65 -24.50 -3.00 1.60
N GLY A 66 -24.03 -3.33 0.40
CA GLY A 66 -23.91 -2.39 -0.72
C GLY A 66 -22.52 -1.78 -0.91
N ASP A 67 -21.59 -1.96 0.03
CA ASP A 67 -20.22 -1.42 -0.08
C ASP A 67 -19.35 -2.16 -1.11
N HIS A 68 -19.84 -3.27 -1.69
CA HIS A 68 -19.06 -4.20 -2.52
C HIS A 68 -17.80 -4.71 -1.79
N LYS A 69 -17.91 -4.90 -0.46
CA LYS A 69 -16.87 -5.42 0.44
C LYS A 69 -17.48 -6.52 1.30
N LEU A 70 -16.65 -7.40 1.88
CA LEU A 70 -17.16 -8.38 2.84
C LEU A 70 -17.78 -7.65 4.04
N ILE A 71 -19.10 -7.77 4.18
CA ILE A 71 -19.88 -7.12 5.23
C ILE A 71 -19.32 -7.47 6.61
N GLY A 72 -19.23 -6.45 7.46
CA GLY A 72 -18.74 -6.53 8.83
C GLY A 72 -17.22 -6.57 8.96
N THR A 73 -16.46 -6.32 7.90
CA THR A 73 -15.00 -6.19 7.99
C THR A 73 -14.57 -4.73 8.09
N PRO A 74 -13.52 -4.40 8.87
CA PRO A 74 -13.06 -3.02 9.03
C PRO A 74 -12.23 -2.57 7.83
N PHE A 75 -12.40 -1.31 7.43
CA PHE A 75 -11.61 -0.64 6.39
C PHE A 75 -11.55 0.86 6.68
N PHE A 76 -10.73 1.60 5.93
CA PHE A 76 -10.76 3.06 5.93
C PHE A 76 -10.59 3.63 4.53
N THR A 77 -11.05 4.87 4.36
CA THR A 77 -10.97 5.62 3.10
C THR A 77 -10.14 6.88 3.34
N PRO A 78 -8.89 6.95 2.84
CA PRO A 78 -7.98 8.07 3.07
C PRO A 78 -8.57 9.46 2.78
N THR A 79 -9.33 9.59 1.69
CA THR A 79 -9.95 10.87 1.27
C THR A 79 -11.01 11.36 2.26
N GLU A 80 -11.64 10.46 3.01
CA GLU A 80 -12.63 10.77 4.04
C GLU A 80 -11.92 11.00 5.38
N VAL A 81 -11.40 9.92 5.98
CA VAL A 81 -10.70 9.92 7.26
C VAL A 81 -9.49 8.98 7.17
N PRO A 82 -8.26 9.50 7.08
CA PRO A 82 -7.06 8.68 7.00
C PRO A 82 -6.68 8.09 8.36
N CYS A 83 -5.69 7.20 8.38
CA CYS A 83 -5.07 6.74 9.61
C CYS A 83 -4.12 7.81 10.16
N TYR A 84 -4.35 8.21 11.41
CA TYR A 84 -3.55 9.22 12.10
C TYR A 84 -2.29 8.67 12.80
N MET A 85 -1.93 7.41 12.55
CA MET A 85 -0.71 6.77 13.08
C MET A 85 -0.51 6.94 14.59
N CYS A 86 -1.51 6.54 15.39
CA CYS A 86 -1.44 6.65 16.86
C CYS A 86 -0.35 5.73 17.43
N ASP A 87 0.49 6.26 18.34
CA ASP A 87 1.64 5.54 18.91
C ASP A 87 1.22 4.30 19.71
N ASP A 88 0.08 4.37 20.39
CA ASP A 88 -0.52 3.28 21.19
C ASP A 88 -1.31 2.26 20.37
N ILE A 89 -1.57 2.55 19.09
CA ILE A 89 -2.26 1.69 18.11
C ILE A 89 -3.51 1.01 18.70
N PRO A 90 -4.49 1.75 19.25
CA PRO A 90 -5.54 1.18 20.10
C PRO A 90 -6.44 0.18 19.36
N CYS A 91 -6.50 0.25 18.04
CA CYS A 91 -7.31 -0.64 17.21
C CYS A 91 -6.77 -2.08 17.10
N VAL A 92 -5.48 -2.33 17.38
CA VAL A 92 -4.85 -3.65 17.17
C VAL A 92 -4.91 -4.54 18.41
N PRO A 93 -4.48 -4.11 19.62
CA PRO A 93 -4.49 -4.96 20.81
C PRO A 93 -5.88 -5.48 21.20
N VAL A 94 -6.94 -4.77 20.80
CA VAL A 94 -8.33 -5.15 21.06
C VAL A 94 -8.87 -6.24 20.13
N CYS A 95 -8.10 -6.70 19.13
CA CYS A 95 -8.54 -7.72 18.18
C CYS A 95 -8.47 -9.13 18.81
N PRO A 96 -9.59 -9.77 19.14
CA PRO A 96 -9.58 -11.06 19.85
C PRO A 96 -9.25 -12.24 18.94
N SER A 97 -9.39 -12.08 17.62
CA SER A 97 -9.20 -13.16 16.64
C SER A 97 -7.84 -13.13 15.95
N GLU A 98 -6.95 -12.21 16.38
CA GLU A 98 -5.62 -12.02 15.79
C GLU A 98 -5.62 -11.71 14.28
N ALA A 99 -6.77 -11.29 13.72
CA ALA A 99 -6.85 -10.80 12.35
C ALA A 99 -6.00 -9.52 12.16
N LEU A 100 -5.84 -8.74 13.24
CA LEU A 100 -4.83 -7.70 13.36
C LEU A 100 -3.70 -8.26 14.23
N ASP A 101 -2.59 -8.66 13.61
CA ASP A 101 -1.45 -9.27 14.29
C ASP A 101 -0.52 -8.21 14.89
N ILE A 102 -0.61 -8.07 16.21
CA ILE A 102 0.23 -7.18 17.01
C ILE A 102 1.73 -7.42 16.81
N LYS A 103 2.15 -8.67 16.54
CA LYS A 103 3.57 -9.04 16.39
C LYS A 103 4.21 -8.38 15.18
N THR A 104 3.43 -8.08 14.14
CA THR A 104 3.92 -7.35 12.96
C THR A 104 4.34 -5.91 13.29
N LEU A 105 3.78 -5.35 14.36
CA LEU A 105 3.97 -3.97 14.79
C LEU A 105 4.97 -3.81 15.92
N LEU A 106 5.59 -4.89 16.41
CA LEU A 106 6.60 -4.82 17.46
C LEU A 106 7.99 -4.47 16.90
N ASN A 107 8.68 -3.53 17.55
CA ASN A 107 10.07 -3.20 17.27
C ASN A 107 11.04 -4.26 17.88
N LYS A 108 12.35 -4.02 17.79
CA LYS A 108 13.38 -4.93 18.32
C LYS A 108 13.31 -5.08 19.85
N ASP A 109 12.83 -4.05 20.53
CA ASP A 109 12.70 -3.97 21.98
C ASP A 109 11.34 -4.50 22.48
N LYS A 110 10.52 -5.05 21.58
CA LYS A 110 9.16 -5.58 21.82
C LYS A 110 8.14 -4.53 22.24
N GLU A 111 8.34 -3.29 21.81
CA GLU A 111 7.39 -2.19 21.98
C GLU A 111 6.58 -1.98 20.69
N LEU A 112 5.37 -1.45 20.81
CA LEU A 112 4.54 -1.10 19.65
C LEU A 112 5.19 0.05 18.86
N ASP A 113 5.31 -0.14 17.55
CA ASP A 113 5.84 0.84 16.61
C ASP A 113 4.94 0.92 15.37
N ILE A 114 4.13 1.98 15.31
CA ILE A 114 3.18 2.23 14.22
C ILE A 114 3.88 2.40 12.86
N ASN A 115 5.16 2.73 12.82
CA ASN A 115 5.93 2.91 11.59
C ASN A 115 6.20 1.57 10.86
N ARG A 116 5.97 0.45 11.55
CA ARG A 116 6.05 -0.89 10.99
C ARG A 116 4.77 -1.32 10.28
N ALA A 117 3.68 -0.57 10.43
CA ALA A 117 2.42 -0.87 9.75
C ALA A 117 2.59 -0.87 8.22
N ARG A 118 1.87 -1.77 7.55
CA ARG A 118 1.86 -1.91 6.08
C ARG A 118 0.42 -1.99 5.57
N MET A 119 -0.34 -0.92 5.76
CA MET A 119 -1.74 -0.80 5.35
C MET A 119 -1.90 -0.65 3.82
N GLY A 120 -0.90 -0.05 3.18
CA GLY A 120 -0.87 0.19 1.74
C GLY A 120 0.41 0.92 1.32
N LEU A 121 0.45 1.40 0.08
CA LEU A 121 1.52 2.19 -0.50
C LEU A 121 0.93 3.41 -1.21
N ALA A 122 1.48 4.59 -0.96
CA ALA A 122 1.11 5.80 -1.67
C ALA A 122 1.75 5.82 -3.07
N VAL A 123 0.97 6.17 -4.09
CA VAL A 123 1.39 6.27 -5.48
C VAL A 123 1.06 7.66 -6.00
N VAL A 124 2.01 8.29 -6.68
CA VAL A 124 1.83 9.62 -7.29
C VAL A 124 1.53 9.47 -8.77
N HIS A 125 0.40 10.02 -9.20
CA HIS A 125 0.06 10.22 -10.60
C HIS A 125 0.68 11.53 -11.10
N LYS A 126 1.75 11.42 -11.88
CA LYS A 126 2.62 12.54 -12.27
C LYS A 126 1.85 13.60 -13.07
N GLU A 127 0.99 13.16 -13.98
CA GLU A 127 0.28 14.01 -14.94
C GLU A 127 -0.79 14.88 -14.26
N SER A 128 -1.32 14.45 -13.10
CA SER A 128 -2.29 15.24 -12.33
C SER A 128 -1.66 16.01 -11.18
N CYS A 129 -0.40 15.73 -10.86
CA CYS A 129 0.27 16.36 -9.73
C CYS A 129 0.79 17.75 -10.14
N ILE A 130 0.26 18.79 -9.51
CA ILE A 130 0.65 20.18 -9.79
C ILE A 130 2.14 20.46 -9.49
N ALA A 131 2.78 19.67 -8.63
CA ALA A 131 4.22 19.75 -8.40
C ALA A 131 5.04 19.38 -9.65
N PHE A 132 4.58 18.39 -10.42
CA PHE A 132 5.16 18.02 -11.72
C PHE A 132 4.86 19.06 -12.82
N TRP A 133 3.86 19.91 -12.61
CA TRP A 133 3.59 21.06 -13.50
C TRP A 133 4.48 22.28 -13.19
N GLY A 134 5.29 22.21 -12.13
CA GLY A 134 6.21 23.28 -11.72
C GLY A 134 5.60 24.26 -10.71
N ILE A 135 4.43 23.95 -10.14
CA ILE A 135 3.87 24.70 -9.02
C ILE A 135 4.55 24.21 -7.73
N GLN A 136 4.98 25.13 -6.87
CA GLN A 136 5.60 24.79 -5.58
C GLN A 136 4.56 24.25 -4.60
N CYS A 137 4.27 22.96 -4.71
CA CYS A 137 3.38 22.23 -3.83
C CYS A 137 4.13 21.08 -3.15
N ASP A 138 4.07 21.04 -1.83
CA ASP A 138 4.68 20.05 -0.95
C ASP A 138 3.68 19.56 0.12
N ALA A 139 2.38 19.73 -0.12
CA ALA A 139 1.32 19.44 0.83
C ALA A 139 1.35 17.97 1.30
N CYS A 140 1.53 17.03 0.36
CA CYS A 140 1.63 15.61 0.69
C CYS A 140 2.89 15.26 1.48
N TYR A 141 4.01 15.94 1.20
CA TYR A 141 5.27 15.78 1.90
C TYR A 141 5.15 16.28 3.35
N ARG A 142 4.63 17.50 3.57
CA ARG A 142 4.41 18.07 4.91
C ARG A 142 3.35 17.35 5.73
N ALA A 143 2.37 16.72 5.08
CA ALA A 143 1.35 15.91 5.76
C ALA A 143 1.85 14.52 6.18
N CYS A 144 3.01 14.07 5.70
CA CYS A 144 3.55 12.76 6.03
C CYS A 144 4.15 12.76 7.46
N PRO A 145 3.70 11.87 8.37
CA PRO A 145 4.32 11.73 9.69
C PRO A 145 5.77 11.22 9.62
N LEU A 146 6.12 10.55 8.52
CA LEU A 146 7.45 10.02 8.21
C LEU A 146 8.15 10.87 7.13
N LEU A 147 8.07 12.19 7.28
CA LEU A 147 8.74 13.17 6.43
C LEU A 147 10.24 12.86 6.30
N ASP A 148 10.79 13.06 5.11
CA ASP A 148 12.17 12.71 4.70
C ASP A 148 12.53 11.22 4.75
N LYS A 149 11.57 10.35 5.07
CA LYS A 149 11.76 8.89 5.09
C LYS A 149 10.81 8.18 4.15
N ALA A 150 9.50 8.34 4.36
CA ALA A 150 8.47 7.74 3.51
C ALA A 150 8.18 8.56 2.25
N ILE A 151 8.33 9.89 2.34
CA ILE A 151 8.20 10.80 1.21
C ILE A 151 9.36 11.80 1.27
N THR A 152 10.11 11.91 0.18
CA THR A 152 11.17 12.91 -0.01
C THR A 152 10.83 13.84 -1.16
N ILE A 153 11.49 14.99 -1.21
CA ILE A 153 11.41 15.91 -2.35
C ILE A 153 12.67 15.79 -3.19
N GLU A 154 12.51 15.46 -4.47
CA GLU A 154 13.57 15.50 -5.46
C GLU A 154 13.51 16.84 -6.21
N TYR A 155 14.66 17.53 -6.24
CA TYR A 155 14.80 18.78 -6.97
C TYR A 155 15.22 18.47 -8.41
N GLN A 156 14.39 18.86 -9.38
CA GLN A 156 14.75 18.80 -10.79
C GLN A 156 14.74 20.19 -11.40
N GLU A 157 15.72 20.50 -12.24
CA GLU A 157 15.78 21.78 -12.92
C GLU A 157 14.62 21.92 -13.91
N ASN A 158 14.02 23.12 -13.97
CA ASN A 158 13.00 23.41 -14.95
C ASN A 158 13.62 24.01 -16.21
N ASP A 159 13.83 23.17 -17.22
CA ASP A 159 14.40 23.54 -18.52
C ASP A 159 13.71 24.75 -19.18
N ARG A 160 12.40 24.92 -18.96
CA ARG A 160 11.61 26.01 -19.55
C ARG A 160 11.92 27.38 -18.94
N THR A 161 12.26 27.44 -17.65
CA THR A 161 12.44 28.72 -16.93
C THR A 161 13.85 28.95 -16.42
N GLY A 162 14.70 27.91 -16.35
CA GLY A 162 16.10 27.96 -15.94
C GLY A 162 16.36 28.52 -14.53
N LYS A 163 15.31 28.83 -13.76
CA LYS A 163 15.39 29.51 -12.45
C LYS A 163 14.59 28.84 -11.35
N HIS A 164 13.59 28.02 -11.69
CA HIS A 164 12.76 27.33 -10.72
C HIS A 164 13.08 25.83 -10.75
N ALA A 165 13.17 25.21 -9.57
CA ALA A 165 13.25 23.76 -9.45
C ALA A 165 11.84 23.18 -9.28
N PHE A 166 11.58 22.05 -9.93
CA PHE A 166 10.45 21.18 -9.58
C PHE A 166 10.70 20.56 -8.21
N LEU A 167 9.66 20.47 -7.38
CA LEU A 167 9.68 19.82 -6.07
C LEU A 167 8.93 18.50 -6.18
N LEU A 168 9.58 17.47 -6.73
CA LEU A 168 8.90 16.23 -7.06
C LEU A 168 8.77 15.33 -5.82
N PRO A 169 7.56 14.98 -5.37
CA PRO A 169 7.39 14.05 -4.27
C PRO A 169 7.73 12.62 -4.72
N ILE A 170 8.71 12.01 -4.06
CA ILE A 170 9.12 10.61 -4.24
C ILE A 170 8.69 9.81 -3.01
N VAL A 171 7.87 8.78 -3.21
CA VAL A 171 7.43 7.87 -2.15
C VAL A 171 8.38 6.67 -2.07
N HIS A 172 8.87 6.36 -0.87
CA HIS A 172 9.74 5.22 -0.60
C HIS A 172 8.92 4.05 -0.03
N ASP A 173 8.95 2.91 -0.72
CA ASP A 173 8.05 1.78 -0.49
C ASP A 173 8.42 0.90 0.72
N ASP A 174 9.66 1.01 1.18
CA ASP A 174 10.21 0.33 2.34
C ASP A 174 9.78 1.00 3.65
N VAL A 175 9.54 2.31 3.62
CA VAL A 175 9.13 3.11 4.78
C VAL A 175 7.63 3.44 4.77
N CYS A 176 7.02 3.68 3.61
CA CYS A 176 5.62 4.08 3.51
C CYS A 176 4.69 3.05 4.20
N THR A 177 3.86 3.53 5.14
CA THR A 177 2.92 2.69 5.89
C THR A 177 1.56 2.56 5.21
N GLY A 178 1.24 3.46 4.28
CA GLY A 178 -0.08 3.56 3.66
C GLY A 178 -1.15 4.21 4.53
N CYS A 179 -0.79 5.15 5.42
CA CYS A 179 -1.74 5.79 6.34
C CYS A 179 -2.78 6.69 5.66
N GLY A 180 -2.51 7.20 4.45
CA GLY A 180 -3.47 8.01 3.69
C GLY A 180 -3.48 9.51 3.99
N LEU A 181 -2.68 9.99 4.95
CA LEU A 181 -2.61 11.43 5.27
C LEU A 181 -2.20 12.29 4.07
N CYS A 182 -1.28 11.78 3.25
CA CYS A 182 -0.83 12.45 2.03
C CYS A 182 -1.93 12.57 0.96
N GLU A 183 -2.81 11.56 0.84
CA GLU A 183 -3.95 11.56 -0.06
C GLU A 183 -5.01 12.57 0.40
N LYS A 184 -5.29 12.63 1.70
CA LYS A 184 -6.19 13.62 2.30
C LYS A 184 -5.70 15.05 2.14
N ALA A 185 -4.38 15.26 2.21
CA ALA A 185 -3.75 16.57 2.11
C ALA A 185 -3.61 17.08 0.66
N CYS A 186 -3.88 16.23 -0.34
CA CYS A 186 -3.74 16.62 -1.73
C CYS A 186 -4.75 17.71 -2.09
N VAL A 187 -4.26 18.81 -2.67
CA VAL A 187 -5.08 20.01 -2.98
C VAL A 187 -5.78 19.94 -4.34
N THR A 188 -5.57 18.87 -5.11
CA THR A 188 -6.18 18.68 -6.43
C THR A 188 -7.63 18.19 -6.30
N GLU A 189 -8.47 18.48 -7.29
CA GLU A 189 -9.91 18.08 -7.29
C GLU A 189 -10.09 16.57 -7.04
N LYS A 190 -9.30 15.76 -7.73
CA LYS A 190 -9.07 14.35 -7.41
C LYS A 190 -7.63 14.20 -6.95
N PRO A 191 -7.35 13.54 -5.80
CA PRO A 191 -5.98 13.42 -5.30
C PRO A 191 -5.02 12.85 -6.34
N ALA A 192 -3.95 13.60 -6.62
CA ALA A 192 -2.87 13.15 -7.50
C ALA A 192 -1.91 12.17 -6.80
N ILE A 193 -2.04 12.00 -5.49
CA ILE A 193 -1.39 10.96 -4.70
C ILE A 193 -2.48 10.16 -3.99
N PHE A 194 -2.45 8.84 -4.10
CA PHE A 194 -3.46 7.95 -3.53
C PHE A 194 -2.83 6.67 -2.99
N VAL A 195 -3.44 6.08 -1.98
CA VAL A 195 -2.95 4.86 -1.34
C VAL A 195 -3.66 3.65 -1.91
N LEU A 196 -2.87 2.66 -2.33
CA LEU A 196 -3.36 1.37 -2.80
C LEU A 196 -2.86 0.24 -1.89
N PRO A 197 -3.57 -0.89 -1.82
CA PRO A 197 -3.05 -2.10 -1.21
C PRO A 197 -1.70 -2.50 -1.82
N ASN A 198 -0.79 -3.03 -0.98
CA ASN A 198 0.59 -3.30 -1.38
C ASN A 198 0.69 -4.29 -2.55
N ASP A 199 -0.20 -5.26 -2.62
CA ASP A 199 -0.30 -6.26 -3.69
C ASP A 199 -0.74 -5.66 -5.04
N VAL A 200 -1.51 -4.57 -5.00
CA VAL A 200 -1.92 -3.82 -6.21
C VAL A 200 -0.85 -2.80 -6.60
N ALA A 201 -0.26 -2.12 -5.63
CA ALA A 201 0.69 -1.03 -5.88
C ALA A 201 2.08 -1.52 -6.32
N LYS A 202 2.54 -2.66 -5.78
CA LYS A 202 3.92 -3.15 -6.00
C LYS A 202 3.99 -4.11 -7.17
N GLY A 203 4.95 -3.87 -8.06
CA GLY A 203 5.35 -4.83 -9.08
C GLY A 203 6.23 -5.95 -8.51
N LYS A 204 6.33 -7.07 -9.23
CA LYS A 204 7.28 -8.16 -8.95
C LYS A 204 8.23 -8.31 -10.14
N ALA A 205 9.53 -8.14 -9.91
CA ALA A 205 10.54 -8.30 -10.96
C ALA A 205 10.65 -9.75 -11.49
N GLY A 206 10.23 -10.75 -10.70
CA GLY A 206 10.41 -12.17 -11.03
C GLY A 206 11.77 -12.69 -10.56
N ASP A 207 11.87 -14.00 -10.34
CA ASP A 207 13.00 -14.62 -9.61
C ASP A 207 14.27 -14.77 -10.47
N HIS A 208 14.17 -14.42 -11.76
CA HIS A 208 15.26 -14.43 -12.74
C HIS A 208 16.11 -13.14 -12.72
N TYR A 209 15.57 -12.03 -12.20
CA TYR A 209 16.25 -10.74 -12.18
C TYR A 209 16.81 -10.46 -10.80
N ILE A 210 18.13 -10.54 -10.65
CA ILE A 210 18.82 -10.39 -9.38
C ILE A 210 19.45 -9.00 -9.29
N LYS A 211 19.31 -8.37 -8.13
CA LYS A 211 20.04 -7.16 -7.77
C LYS A 211 21.46 -7.54 -7.38
N GLY A 212 22.42 -7.38 -8.29
CA GLY A 212 23.83 -7.76 -8.06
C GLY A 212 24.53 -7.05 -6.89
N TRP A 213 23.94 -5.98 -6.35
CA TRP A 213 24.46 -5.26 -5.17
C TRP A 213 23.84 -5.72 -3.83
N ASP A 214 22.78 -6.55 -3.83
CA ASP A 214 22.18 -7.13 -2.64
C ASP A 214 22.63 -8.58 -2.46
N LYS A 215 23.52 -8.81 -1.48
CA LYS A 215 24.09 -10.13 -1.18
C LYS A 215 23.05 -11.21 -0.84
N ASN A 216 21.84 -10.83 -0.46
CA ASN A 216 20.78 -11.78 -0.13
C ASN A 216 19.82 -12.05 -1.31
N ASP A 217 19.81 -11.23 -2.35
CA ASP A 217 18.85 -11.37 -3.46
C ASP A 217 19.15 -12.60 -4.33
N ASP A 218 20.42 -13.02 -4.42
CA ASP A 218 20.86 -14.26 -5.11
C ASP A 218 20.10 -15.51 -4.64
N LYS A 219 19.61 -15.53 -3.39
CA LYS A 219 18.84 -16.66 -2.85
C LYS A 219 17.54 -16.90 -3.62
N ARG A 220 17.00 -15.87 -4.27
CA ARG A 220 15.71 -15.90 -4.96
C ARG A 220 15.76 -16.73 -6.25
N VAL A 221 16.95 -16.85 -6.86
CA VAL A 221 17.21 -17.70 -8.04
C VAL A 221 16.81 -19.15 -7.81
N LYS A 222 16.86 -19.64 -6.57
CA LYS A 222 16.44 -21.02 -6.24
C LYS A 222 14.97 -21.29 -6.58
N ASN A 223 14.14 -20.26 -6.65
CA ASN A 223 12.73 -20.35 -6.99
C ASN A 223 12.46 -20.11 -8.49
N ALA A 224 13.50 -19.72 -9.25
CA ALA A 224 13.38 -19.49 -10.68
C ALA A 224 13.08 -20.81 -11.39
N LYS A 225 11.97 -20.86 -12.13
CA LYS A 225 11.60 -21.99 -12.98
C LYS A 225 11.96 -21.64 -14.41
N ALA A 226 12.75 -22.50 -15.07
CA ALA A 226 12.96 -22.36 -16.51
C ALA A 226 11.65 -22.73 -17.23
N GLU A 227 11.08 -21.78 -17.96
CA GLU A 227 10.06 -22.10 -18.96
C GLU A 227 10.78 -22.51 -20.25
N GLU A 228 11.04 -23.82 -20.39
CA GLU A 228 11.57 -24.36 -21.64
C GLU A 228 10.44 -24.45 -22.66
N THR A 229 10.42 -23.49 -23.59
CA THR A 229 9.47 -23.52 -24.70
C THR A 229 9.98 -24.51 -25.76
N THR A 230 9.47 -25.73 -25.72
CA THR A 230 9.78 -26.74 -26.75
C THR A 230 8.99 -26.43 -28.01
N THR A 231 9.67 -26.00 -29.06
CA THR A 231 9.10 -25.83 -30.41
C THR A 231 9.51 -27.00 -31.31
N GLU A 232 8.96 -27.10 -32.52
CA GLU A 232 9.42 -28.10 -33.52
C GLU A 232 10.91 -27.95 -33.84
N LEU A 233 11.46 -26.73 -33.74
CA LEU A 233 12.88 -26.42 -33.87
C LEU A 233 13.72 -26.97 -32.71
N SER A 234 13.12 -27.09 -31.52
CA SER A 234 13.75 -27.67 -30.33
C SER A 234 13.95 -29.19 -30.43
N LYS A 235 13.39 -29.85 -31.47
CA LYS A 235 13.61 -31.28 -31.75
C LYS A 235 14.94 -31.56 -32.43
N GLN A 236 15.55 -30.56 -33.06
CA GLN A 236 16.88 -30.66 -33.65
C GLN A 236 17.93 -30.17 -32.64
N SER A 237 19.14 -30.73 -32.67
CA SER A 237 20.22 -30.18 -31.85
C SER A 237 20.54 -28.75 -32.31
N SER A 238 21.02 -27.91 -31.39
CA SER A 238 21.38 -26.52 -31.71
C SER A 238 22.39 -26.44 -32.86
N SER A 239 23.28 -27.43 -32.95
CA SER A 239 24.22 -27.62 -34.06
C SER A 239 23.56 -28.04 -35.37
N ASP A 240 22.55 -28.90 -35.35
CA ASP A 240 21.90 -29.35 -36.59
C ASP A 240 21.03 -28.25 -37.20
N TYR A 241 20.33 -27.46 -36.37
CA TYR A 241 19.54 -26.32 -36.81
C TYR A 241 20.39 -25.21 -37.44
N LEU A 242 21.53 -24.87 -36.83
CA LEU A 242 22.44 -23.85 -37.37
C LEU A 242 23.12 -24.29 -38.68
N ASN A 243 23.14 -25.60 -38.97
CA ASN A 243 23.75 -26.17 -40.16
C ASN A 243 22.73 -26.68 -41.20
N SER A 244 21.43 -26.68 -40.89
CA SER A 244 20.37 -26.91 -41.87
C SER A 244 20.20 -25.62 -42.67
N GLY A 245 20.74 -25.57 -43.89
CA GLY A 245 20.84 -24.38 -44.74
C GLY A 245 19.54 -23.74 -45.24
N ASP A 246 18.43 -23.83 -44.50
CA ASP A 246 17.11 -23.27 -44.82
C ASP A 246 16.91 -21.85 -44.22
N LEU A 247 17.97 -21.02 -44.21
CA LEU A 247 17.86 -19.59 -43.90
C LEU A 247 17.67 -18.76 -45.17
N TYR A 248 16.62 -19.05 -45.97
CA TYR A 248 16.12 -18.17 -47.04
C TYR A 248 14.61 -18.34 -47.25
#